data_AF-A0A961QE26-F1
#
_entry.id   AF-A0A961QE26-F1
#
_cell.length_a   1.000
_cell.length_b   1.000
_cell.length_c   1.000
_cell.angle_alpha   90.00
_cell.angle_beta   90.00
_cell.angle_gamma   90.00
#
_symmetry.space_group_name_H-M   'P 1'
#
loop_
_entity.id
_entity.type
_entity.pdbx_description
1 polymer ?
#
loop_
_entity_poly.entity_id
_entity_poly.type
_entity_poly.pdbx_seq_one_letter_code
_entity_poly.pdbx_strand_id
1 'polypeptide(L)'
;MKSLSMVLGTALSLAAAAACAQSAPWSSAAGWETGAEFEGRQFLGCGTSHPGGPGFLGIARFAAGDWFLMLGVARLSGDLRVRIEVDGQPLPERTGRGDGPTADVPLTPDDLTAMAAGTELRVVIHDHADGRWTLAGAGAAIAAVDACVVARGRG
;
A
#
# COMPACT_ATOMS: atom_id res chain seq x y z
N MET A 1 -60.08 26.43 29.91
CA MET A 1 -58.79 26.28 30.64
C MET A 1 -58.61 24.81 31.03
N LYS A 2 -57.78 24.07 30.29
CA LYS A 2 -56.78 23.13 30.83
C LYS A 2 -56.00 22.54 29.65
N SER A 3 -54.71 22.85 29.69
CA SER A 3 -53.67 22.51 28.74
C SER A 3 -53.06 21.14 29.02
N LEU A 4 -52.51 20.56 27.94
CA LEU A 4 -51.31 19.70 27.82
C LEU A 4 -51.06 18.50 28.74
N SER A 5 -50.76 17.36 28.12
CA SER A 5 -49.40 16.74 28.09
C SER A 5 -49.48 15.44 27.27
N MET A 6 -49.08 15.37 25.99
CA MET A 6 -47.74 15.39 25.38
C MET A 6 -46.78 14.24 25.81
N VAL A 7 -46.57 13.36 24.83
CA VAL A 7 -45.37 12.58 24.46
C VAL A 7 -44.87 11.50 25.43
N LEU A 8 -45.20 10.25 25.10
CA LEU A 8 -44.38 9.08 25.41
C LEU A 8 -43.84 8.53 24.08
N GLY A 9 -42.52 8.51 23.90
CA GLY A 9 -41.93 8.04 22.65
C GLY A 9 -40.42 8.18 22.59
N THR A 10 -39.70 7.75 23.64
CA THR A 10 -38.25 7.55 23.55
C THR A 10 -37.96 6.28 22.75
N ALA A 11 -37.81 6.42 21.45
CA ALA A 11 -37.09 5.44 20.64
C ALA A 11 -35.59 5.62 20.86
N LEU A 12 -35.01 4.87 21.81
CA LEU A 12 -33.56 4.66 21.84
C LEU A 12 -33.20 3.73 20.68
N SER A 13 -32.89 4.30 19.53
CA SER A 13 -32.18 3.59 18.48
C SER A 13 -30.73 3.41 18.94
N LEU A 14 -30.41 2.26 19.54
CA LEU A 14 -29.03 1.79 19.62
C LEU A 14 -28.58 1.44 18.19
N ALA A 15 -28.12 2.46 17.46
CA ALA A 15 -27.26 2.23 16.31
C ALA A 15 -25.89 1.82 16.86
N ALA A 16 -25.68 0.51 17.01
CA ALA A 16 -24.36 -0.06 17.12
C ALA A 16 -23.66 0.18 15.77
N ALA A 17 -23.04 1.34 15.63
CA ALA A 17 -22.05 1.56 14.60
C ALA A 17 -20.89 0.62 14.91
N ALA A 18 -20.91 -0.55 14.30
CA ALA A 18 -19.69 -1.29 14.01
C ALA A 18 -18.88 -0.43 13.06
N ALA A 19 -18.21 0.59 13.61
CA ALA A 19 -17.07 1.19 12.96
C ALA A 19 -16.04 0.06 12.90
N CYS A 20 -15.90 -0.58 11.74
CA CYS A 20 -14.65 -1.25 11.42
C CYS A 20 -13.58 -0.19 11.67
N ALA A 21 -12.87 -0.31 12.78
CA ALA A 21 -11.73 0.52 13.08
C ALA A 21 -10.73 0.24 11.96
N GLN A 22 -10.76 1.06 10.92
CA GLN A 22 -9.66 1.16 9.99
C GLN A 22 -8.49 1.55 10.87
N SER A 23 -7.60 0.59 11.15
CA SER A 23 -6.43 0.81 11.97
C SER A 23 -5.70 2.01 11.40
N ALA A 24 -5.55 3.06 12.21
CA ALA A 24 -4.81 4.25 11.81
C ALA A 24 -3.44 3.83 11.23
N PRO A 25 -2.96 4.51 10.17
CA PRO A 25 -1.69 4.16 9.57
C PRO A 25 -0.60 4.20 10.65
N TRP A 26 0.33 3.26 10.57
CA TRP A 26 1.51 3.19 11.45
C TRP A 26 2.32 4.49 11.38
N SER A 27 2.42 5.04 10.17
CA SER A 27 3.00 6.35 9.90
C SER A 27 2.45 6.92 8.60
N SER A 28 2.50 8.24 8.47
CA SER A 28 2.27 8.94 7.21
C SER A 28 3.34 10.01 6.98
N ALA A 29 3.86 10.09 5.76
CA ALA A 29 4.88 11.07 5.39
C ALA A 29 4.85 11.34 3.88
N ALA A 30 4.81 12.62 3.49
CA ALA A 30 4.92 13.04 2.09
C ALA A 30 3.96 12.31 1.12
N GLY A 31 2.71 12.07 1.54
CA GLY A 31 1.71 11.36 0.73
C GLY A 31 1.80 9.83 0.76
N TRP A 32 2.79 9.28 1.46
CA TRP A 32 2.88 7.85 1.74
C TRP A 32 2.18 7.51 3.04
N GLU A 33 1.36 6.47 3.02
CA GLU A 33 0.73 5.89 4.21
C GLU A 33 1.30 4.50 4.43
N THR A 34 1.78 4.20 5.64
CA THR A 34 2.36 2.90 6.00
C THR A 34 1.43 2.16 6.95
N GLY A 35 1.18 0.89 6.67
CA GLY A 35 0.31 0.01 7.46
C GLY A 35 0.93 -1.36 7.66
N ALA A 36 0.42 -2.07 8.67
CA ALA A 36 0.73 -3.48 8.91
C ALA A 36 -0.38 -4.33 8.29
N GLU A 37 0.01 -5.40 7.60
CA GLU A 37 -0.88 -6.34 6.94
C GLU A 37 -1.01 -7.62 7.76
N PHE A 38 -2.25 -8.12 7.88
CA PHE A 38 -2.56 -9.32 8.66
C PHE A 38 -3.51 -10.24 7.90
N GLU A 39 -3.27 -11.55 7.98
CA GLU A 39 -4.24 -12.57 7.61
C GLU A 39 -4.88 -13.13 8.89
N GLY A 40 -6.08 -12.65 9.19
CA GLY A 40 -6.73 -12.92 10.48
C GLY A 40 -5.92 -12.34 11.64
N ARG A 41 -5.23 -13.20 12.39
CA ARG A 41 -4.32 -12.80 13.50
C ARG A 41 -2.85 -12.93 13.14
N GLN A 42 -2.53 -13.50 11.99
CA GLN A 42 -1.16 -13.70 11.55
C GLN A 42 -0.62 -12.41 10.94
N PHE A 43 0.50 -11.92 11.45
CA PHE A 43 1.22 -10.80 10.86
C PHE A 43 1.90 -11.26 9.55
N LEU A 44 1.57 -10.60 8.44
CA LEU A 44 2.14 -10.92 7.13
C LEU A 44 3.33 -10.03 6.79
N GLY A 45 3.29 -8.76 7.17
CA GLY A 45 4.31 -7.78 6.80
C GLY A 45 3.79 -6.36 6.96
N CYS A 46 4.54 -5.39 6.42
CA CYS A 46 4.07 -4.02 6.34
C CYS A 46 4.20 -3.53 4.89
N GLY A 47 3.31 -2.61 4.52
CA GLY A 47 3.29 -1.98 3.23
C GLY A 47 3.12 -0.49 3.36
N THR A 48 3.58 0.25 2.36
CA THR A 48 3.26 1.65 2.20
C THR A 48 2.73 1.90 0.81
N SER A 49 1.74 2.78 0.68
CA SER A 49 1.17 3.16 -0.61
C SER A 49 1.19 4.66 -0.81
N HIS A 50 1.30 5.04 -2.07
CA HIS A 50 1.22 6.41 -2.55
C HIS A 50 0.25 6.44 -3.74
N PRO A 51 -0.83 7.23 -3.67
CA PRO A 51 -1.75 7.37 -4.80
C PRO A 51 -1.03 8.09 -5.96
N GLY A 52 -1.23 7.65 -7.20
CA GLY A 52 -0.62 8.33 -8.34
C GLY A 52 -0.68 7.54 -9.65
N GLY A 53 -0.37 8.22 -10.76
CA GLY A 53 -0.37 7.60 -12.08
C GLY A 53 -1.74 6.99 -12.44
N PRO A 54 -1.78 5.82 -13.10
CA PRO A 54 -3.03 5.13 -13.45
C PRO A 54 -3.71 4.41 -12.27
N GLY A 55 -3.18 4.52 -11.04
CA GLY A 55 -3.76 3.89 -9.85
C GLY A 55 -2.98 4.17 -8.57
N PHE A 56 -2.33 3.17 -7.98
CA PHE A 56 -1.44 3.37 -6.83
C PHE A 56 -0.11 2.65 -6.99
N LEU A 57 0.91 3.18 -6.31
CA LEU A 57 2.20 2.56 -6.12
C LEU A 57 2.34 2.14 -4.67
N GLY A 58 2.73 0.89 -4.43
CA GLY A 58 3.02 0.39 -3.10
C GLY A 58 4.41 -0.22 -3.02
N ILE A 59 5.05 -0.08 -1.86
CA ILE A 59 6.29 -0.79 -1.53
C ILE A 59 6.02 -1.52 -0.23
N ALA A 60 6.31 -2.81 -0.19
CA ALA A 60 6.01 -3.63 0.96
C ALA A 60 7.11 -4.65 1.25
N ARG A 61 7.14 -5.08 2.51
CA ARG A 61 8.06 -6.08 3.03
C ARG A 61 7.28 -7.12 3.81
N PHE A 62 7.41 -8.37 3.43
CA PHE A 62 6.89 -9.49 4.22
C PHE A 62 7.66 -9.64 5.53
N ALA A 63 7.03 -10.20 6.55
CA ALA A 63 7.67 -10.57 7.81
C ALA A 63 8.84 -11.56 7.60
N ALA A 64 8.76 -12.38 6.53
CA ALA A 64 9.83 -13.27 6.10
C ALA A 64 11.08 -12.53 5.56
N GLY A 65 10.94 -11.26 5.21
CA GLY A 65 12.04 -10.38 4.81
C GLY A 65 12.02 -9.93 3.35
N ASP A 66 11.24 -10.60 2.50
CA ASP A 66 11.15 -10.30 1.07
C ASP A 66 10.46 -8.96 0.80
N TRP A 67 11.01 -8.20 -0.13
CA TRP A 67 10.48 -6.92 -0.57
C TRP A 67 9.80 -7.03 -1.93
N PHE A 68 8.74 -6.25 -2.11
CA PHE A 68 8.00 -6.21 -3.35
C PHE A 68 7.43 -4.81 -3.63
N LEU A 69 7.31 -4.53 -4.92
CA LEU A 69 6.57 -3.42 -5.48
C LEU A 69 5.15 -3.91 -5.75
N MET A 70 4.16 -3.23 -5.19
CA MET A 70 2.76 -3.51 -5.44
C MET A 70 2.20 -2.44 -6.37
N LEU A 71 1.60 -2.86 -7.47
CA LEU A 71 1.07 -1.97 -8.50
C LEU A 71 -0.43 -2.16 -8.58
N GLY A 72 -1.19 -1.13 -8.21
CA GLY A 72 -2.62 -1.09 -8.45
C GLY A 72 -2.90 -0.56 -9.85
N VAL A 73 -2.74 -1.39 -10.88
CA VAL A 73 -2.95 -0.97 -12.28
C VAL A 73 -3.81 -1.99 -13.03
N ALA A 74 -4.99 -1.56 -13.48
CA ALA A 74 -5.94 -2.39 -14.25
C ALA A 74 -6.21 -3.78 -13.64
N ARG A 75 -6.85 -4.69 -14.39
CA ARG A 75 -6.91 -6.11 -13.99
C ARG A 75 -5.77 -6.86 -14.64
N LEU A 76 -4.77 -7.25 -13.86
CA LEU A 76 -3.63 -8.06 -14.28
C LEU A 76 -3.79 -9.50 -13.78
N SER A 77 -3.28 -10.47 -14.52
CA SER A 77 -3.37 -11.88 -14.11
C SER A 77 -2.19 -12.69 -14.61
N GLY A 78 -1.68 -13.56 -13.76
CA GLY A 78 -0.61 -14.50 -14.12
C GLY A 78 0.78 -13.86 -14.04
N ASP A 79 1.75 -14.48 -14.71
CA ASP A 79 3.13 -14.01 -14.71
C ASP A 79 3.27 -12.79 -15.62
N LEU A 80 3.91 -11.74 -15.10
CA LEU A 80 4.07 -10.46 -15.76
C LEU A 80 5.55 -10.19 -16.00
N ARG A 81 5.92 -9.78 -17.22
CA ARG A 81 7.26 -9.27 -17.49
C ARG A 81 7.28 -7.78 -17.24
N VAL A 82 8.10 -7.36 -16.27
CA VAL A 82 8.09 -6.00 -15.74
C VAL A 82 9.47 -5.38 -15.86
N ARG A 83 9.53 -4.22 -16.50
CA ARG A 83 10.69 -3.33 -16.52
C ARG A 83 10.41 -2.12 -15.65
N ILE A 84 11.33 -1.85 -14.72
CA ILE A 84 11.28 -0.70 -13.83
C ILE A 84 12.38 0.28 -14.25
N GLU A 85 12.05 1.57 -14.30
CA GLU A 85 13.00 2.65 -14.55
C GLU A 85 12.90 3.66 -13.40
N VAL A 86 14.04 4.02 -12.80
CA VAL A 86 14.14 5.10 -11.81
C VAL A 86 14.90 6.26 -12.44
N ASP A 87 14.27 7.43 -12.52
CA ASP A 87 14.81 8.62 -13.21
C ASP A 87 15.31 8.31 -14.64
N GLY A 88 14.60 7.41 -15.33
CA GLY A 88 14.94 6.94 -16.69
C GLY A 88 16.09 5.92 -16.75
N GLN A 89 16.69 5.53 -15.62
CA GLN A 89 17.67 4.46 -15.56
C GLN A 89 16.96 3.11 -15.36
N PRO A 90 17.10 2.16 -16.30
CA PRO A 90 16.45 0.86 -16.16
C PRO A 90 17.11 0.03 -15.07
N LEU A 91 16.28 -0.58 -14.22
CA LEU A 91 16.66 -1.67 -13.32
C LEU A 91 16.61 -3.01 -14.08
N PRO A 92 17.23 -4.09 -13.56
CA PRO A 92 17.10 -5.42 -14.15
C PRO A 92 15.64 -5.83 -14.30
N GLU A 93 15.30 -6.43 -15.45
CA GLU A 93 13.94 -6.92 -15.71
C GLU A 93 13.53 -7.99 -14.70
N ARG A 94 12.25 -7.97 -14.30
CA ARG A 94 11.69 -8.88 -13.30
C ARG A 94 10.47 -9.60 -13.85
N THR A 95 10.21 -10.77 -13.27
CA THR A 95 8.90 -11.43 -13.37
C THR A 95 8.10 -11.04 -12.14
N GLY A 96 7.00 -10.32 -12.35
CA GLY A 96 5.97 -10.07 -11.34
C GLY A 96 4.80 -11.04 -11.47
N ARG A 97 3.80 -10.90 -10.61
CA ARG A 97 2.58 -11.70 -10.62
C ARG A 97 1.36 -10.80 -10.43
N GLY A 98 0.41 -10.89 -11.36
CA GLY A 98 -0.90 -10.23 -11.26
C GLY A 98 -1.93 -11.13 -10.59
N ASP A 99 -2.73 -10.56 -9.69
CA ASP A 99 -3.76 -11.25 -8.91
C ASP A 99 -5.15 -10.61 -9.04
N GLY A 100 -5.36 -9.85 -10.12
CA GLY A 100 -6.56 -9.07 -10.37
C GLY A 100 -6.25 -7.59 -10.24
N PRO A 101 -6.67 -6.91 -9.16
CA PRO A 101 -6.52 -5.46 -9.03
C PRO A 101 -5.08 -5.01 -8.77
N THR A 102 -4.19 -5.95 -8.45
CA THR A 102 -2.81 -5.69 -8.08
C THR A 102 -1.84 -6.57 -8.86
N ALA A 103 -0.59 -6.12 -8.87
CA ALA A 103 0.54 -6.92 -9.31
C ALA A 103 1.71 -6.72 -8.37
N ASP A 104 2.31 -7.83 -7.97
CA ASP A 104 3.49 -7.85 -7.10
C ASP A 104 4.74 -8.12 -7.91
N VAL A 105 5.76 -7.30 -7.73
CA VAL A 105 7.04 -7.41 -8.42
C VAL A 105 8.14 -7.49 -7.36
N PRO A 106 8.95 -8.56 -7.33
CA PRO A 106 10.00 -8.69 -6.33
C PRO A 106 11.04 -7.59 -6.46
N LEU A 107 11.48 -7.04 -5.32
CA LEU A 107 12.50 -6.00 -5.22
C LEU A 107 13.74 -6.51 -4.51
N THR A 108 14.89 -6.03 -4.95
CA THR A 108 16.19 -6.25 -4.29
C THR A 108 16.58 -5.02 -3.45
N PRO A 109 17.56 -5.14 -2.54
CA PRO A 109 18.09 -4.01 -1.79
C PRO A 109 18.62 -2.86 -2.66
N ASP A 110 19.20 -3.19 -3.82
CA ASP A 110 19.68 -2.19 -4.78
C ASP A 110 18.51 -1.45 -5.44
N ASP A 111 17.42 -2.15 -5.76
CA ASP A 111 16.20 -1.54 -6.29
C ASP A 111 15.61 -0.54 -5.28
N LEU A 112 15.53 -0.92 -4.00
CA LEU A 112 15.08 -0.04 -2.92
C LEU A 112 15.98 1.18 -2.75
N THR A 113 17.31 1.00 -2.86
CA THR A 113 18.27 2.08 -2.77
C THR A 113 18.09 3.08 -3.92
N ALA A 114 17.92 2.58 -5.14
CA ALA A 114 17.64 3.42 -6.30
C ALA A 114 16.33 4.19 -6.11
N MET A 115 15.24 3.52 -5.70
CA MET A 115 13.94 4.17 -5.46
C MET A 115 13.98 5.19 -4.31
N ALA A 116 14.74 4.92 -3.25
CA ALA A 116 14.87 5.84 -2.12
C ALA A 116 15.60 7.14 -2.50
N ALA A 117 16.54 7.06 -3.45
CA ALA A 117 17.33 8.20 -3.92
C ALA A 117 16.71 8.92 -5.14
N GLY A 118 15.82 8.23 -5.88
CA GLY A 118 15.25 8.73 -7.12
C GLY A 118 14.08 9.70 -6.94
N THR A 119 13.62 10.27 -8.06
CA THR A 119 12.54 11.28 -8.08
C THR A 119 11.30 10.84 -8.86
N GLU A 120 11.47 10.01 -9.88
CA GLU A 120 10.41 9.42 -10.69
C GLU A 120 10.62 7.91 -10.82
N LEU A 121 9.53 7.16 -10.72
CA LEU A 121 9.45 5.75 -11.08
C LEU A 121 8.58 5.59 -12.31
N ARG A 122 9.08 4.88 -13.31
CA ARG A 122 8.26 4.36 -14.41
C ARG A 122 8.26 2.84 -14.38
N VAL A 123 7.08 2.27 -14.54
CA VAL A 123 6.91 0.82 -14.66
C VAL A 123 6.29 0.51 -16.00
N VAL A 124 6.94 -0.38 -16.74
CA VAL A 124 6.49 -0.91 -18.02
C VAL A 124 6.16 -2.38 -17.82
N ILE A 125 4.89 -2.73 -17.98
CA ILE A 125 4.43 -4.11 -17.95
C ILE A 125 4.15 -4.51 -19.40
N HIS A 126 4.77 -5.58 -19.88
CA HIS A 126 4.61 -6.02 -21.28
C HIS A 126 3.13 -6.21 -21.63
N ASP A 127 2.70 -5.75 -22.81
CA ASP A 127 1.31 -5.78 -23.29
C ASP A 127 0.29 -4.98 -22.47
N HIS A 128 0.74 -4.14 -21.55
CA HIS A 128 -0.11 -3.30 -20.71
C HIS A 128 0.32 -1.83 -20.76
N ALA A 129 -0.53 -0.95 -20.24
CA ALA A 129 -0.23 0.48 -20.15
C ALA A 129 0.89 0.73 -19.13
N ASP A 130 1.82 1.60 -19.50
CA ASP A 130 2.87 2.07 -18.61
C ASP A 130 2.28 2.88 -17.44
N GLY A 131 2.92 2.77 -16.28
CA GLY A 131 2.65 3.62 -15.13
C GLY A 131 3.83 4.53 -14.80
N ARG A 132 3.53 5.72 -14.28
CA ARG A 132 4.53 6.66 -13.75
C ARG A 132 4.08 7.23 -12.42
N TRP A 133 5.03 7.35 -11.49
CA TRP A 133 4.82 7.86 -10.15
C TRP A 133 5.99 8.74 -9.72
N THR A 134 5.70 9.73 -8.89
CA THR A 134 6.75 10.46 -8.17
C THR A 134 7.24 9.61 -6.99
N LEU A 135 8.53 9.69 -6.70
CA LEU A 135 9.19 9.04 -5.57
C LEU A 135 9.45 10.02 -4.40
N ALA A 136 8.82 11.20 -4.41
CA ALA A 136 8.92 12.13 -3.30
C ALA A 136 8.56 11.45 -1.98
N GLY A 137 9.51 11.40 -1.03
CA GLY A 137 9.31 10.75 0.27
C GLY A 137 9.47 9.23 0.29
N ALA A 138 9.76 8.58 -0.84
CA ALA A 138 9.86 7.12 -0.94
C ALA A 138 10.92 6.52 0.01
N GLY A 139 12.08 7.16 0.16
CA GLY A 139 13.12 6.69 1.09
C GLY A 139 12.66 6.66 2.56
N ALA A 140 11.90 7.68 3.00
CA ALA A 140 11.31 7.69 4.34
C ALA A 140 10.21 6.63 4.48
N ALA A 141 9.42 6.41 3.43
CA ALA A 141 8.39 5.39 3.40
C ALA A 141 8.96 3.96 3.47
N ILE A 142 10.05 3.68 2.72
CA ILE A 142 10.79 2.41 2.79
C ILE A 142 11.32 2.17 4.20
N ALA A 143 11.95 3.19 4.81
CA ALA A 143 12.44 3.09 6.19
C ALA A 143 11.29 2.85 7.20
N ALA A 144 10.13 3.45 6.98
CA ALA A 144 8.95 3.26 7.82
C ALA A 144 8.38 1.83 7.71
N VAL A 145 8.36 1.25 6.51
CA VAL A 145 7.98 -0.16 6.29
C VAL A 145 8.93 -1.09 7.05
N ASP A 146 10.24 -0.85 6.95
CA ASP A 146 11.24 -1.66 7.64
C ASP A 146 11.07 -1.59 9.16
N ALA A 147 10.92 -0.38 9.71
CA ALA A 147 10.68 -0.16 11.12
C ALA A 147 9.37 -0.82 11.60
N CYS A 148 8.31 -0.77 10.79
CA CYS A 148 7.04 -1.42 11.06
C CYS A 148 7.20 -2.94 11.18
N VAL A 149 7.88 -3.58 10.21
CA VAL A 149 8.14 -5.03 10.23
C VAL A 149 8.97 -5.41 11.45
N VAL A 150 10.03 -4.66 11.76
CA VAL A 150 10.88 -4.92 12.94
C VAL A 150 10.11 -4.77 14.25
N ALA A 151 9.22 -3.77 14.35
CA ALA A 151 8.43 -3.55 15.56
C ALA A 151 7.35 -4.61 15.76
N ARG A 152 6.70 -5.06 14.67
CA ARG A 152 5.56 -6.00 14.72
C ARG A 152 5.99 -7.47 14.72
N GLY A 153 7.11 -7.81 14.08
CA GLY A 153 7.64 -9.18 14.02
C GLY A 153 8.30 -9.65 15.32
N ARG A 154 8.42 -8.79 16.34
CA ARG A 154 8.91 -9.14 17.68
C ARG A 154 7.79 -9.54 18.67
N GLY A 155 6.53 -9.46 18.24
CA GLY A 155 5.34 -9.72 19.06
C GLY A 155 4.92 -11.19 19.10
#